data_AF-A0A954N6S5-F1
#
_entry.id   AF-A0A954N6S5-F1
#
_cell.length_a   1.000
_cell.length_b   1.000
_cell.length_c   1.000
_cell.angle_alpha   90.00
_cell.angle_beta   90.00
_cell.angle_gamma   90.00
#
_symmetry.space_group_name_H-M   'P 1'
#
loop_
_entity.id
_entity.type
_entity.pdbx_description
1 polymer ?
#
loop_
_entity_poly.entity_id
_entity_poly.type
_entity_poly.pdbx_seq_one_letter_code
_entity_poly.pdbx_strand_id
1 'polypeptide(L)'
;MTRCPFRSDGRMQDRTARRSTVRSATVFAFGVAVATLLTFPPGVVPHEVFTTGNARAEETSPADETGDKSANAQVDRLLERGDYPAALTAIASVDHSSQRDALLQQVVKTWVAGHGGALGGGVRADFDTLINLIESTIEPESWNVVGGDGSIMPFPGGVYVDAAGVLTRSLQTDRHGELERLVRAAFHGGSFAAVRTASPFRKVSLPRLERHVRRLLDTQRPLPEDVRFLAGLQRIEYVFVDDERGELVIAGPAGDWTRDDEGRVVATQTGRPVLWLDDLVVMLRLAWRSPPAPVGCSINPRPEGLAGAQAFLDRWAGKSVDSRRRTEWLEQIRSEVGTQTIEYFGGIEPGTRVARVMIEADYRMKLVGMGLEASVPTVPCYLDLVARQKSAPALNVLRWWFAVDYDAITASPDRRGYALNGQGVCVLSENELLTRTGQQVHTGESNPLNRQFAAAFTDHFSELADVYPIYADLQNVFDLAVVTTLLRAEQLPRRAGWAMQLFGPAGDYEVPLGHTPQTVETVLAHRVVDRRRIIAGVSGGVMLDVGKLVDRVALATNDNIEATITPPENTEQWWWD
;
A
#
# COMPACT_ATOMS: atom_id res chain seq x y z
N MET A 1 -53.18 -15.89 -17.54
CA MET A 1 -53.04 -17.13 -18.33
C MET A 1 -51.57 -17.52 -18.23
N THR A 2 -51.09 -18.60 -17.60
CA THR A 2 -51.71 -19.83 -17.09
C THR A 2 -50.85 -20.32 -15.91
N ARG A 3 -51.48 -21.05 -14.98
CA ARG A 3 -51.05 -21.38 -13.61
C ARG A 3 -49.93 -22.43 -13.50
N CYS A 4 -49.11 -22.28 -12.44
CA CYS A 4 -48.63 -23.24 -11.41
C CYS A 4 -49.28 -24.66 -11.34
N PRO A 5 -48.88 -25.55 -10.39
CA PRO A 5 -47.56 -26.02 -9.90
C PRO A 5 -47.59 -27.57 -9.62
N PHE A 6 -46.58 -28.16 -8.95
CA PHE A 6 -46.61 -29.20 -7.87
C PHE A 6 -45.21 -29.87 -7.75
N ARG A 7 -44.49 -29.85 -6.59
CA ARG A 7 -44.59 -30.74 -5.39
C ARG A 7 -44.46 -32.23 -5.75
N SER A 8 -43.78 -33.13 -5.03
CA SER A 8 -43.06 -33.15 -3.74
C SER A 8 -42.60 -34.60 -3.48
N ASP A 9 -41.62 -34.77 -2.59
CA ASP A 9 -41.44 -35.89 -1.64
C ASP A 9 -40.98 -37.30 -2.07
N GLY A 10 -40.16 -37.89 -1.18
CA GLY A 10 -40.07 -39.33 -0.91
C GLY A 10 -38.66 -39.93 -1.05
N ARG A 11 -37.76 -39.76 -0.07
CA ARG A 11 -37.43 -40.72 1.03
C ARG A 11 -37.17 -42.20 0.64
N MET A 12 -35.99 -42.65 1.11
CA MET A 12 -35.64 -43.94 1.71
C MET A 12 -35.51 -45.21 0.84
N GLN A 13 -34.31 -45.80 0.89
CA GLN A 13 -33.97 -47.20 1.25
C GLN A 13 -32.49 -47.41 0.84
N ASP A 14 -31.50 -47.38 1.72
CA ASP A 14 -31.07 -48.41 2.69
C ASP A 14 -31.02 -49.84 2.14
N ARG A 15 -29.81 -50.38 1.90
CA ARG A 15 -29.35 -51.70 2.41
C ARG A 15 -28.01 -52.20 1.83
N THR A 16 -27.02 -52.26 2.72
CA THR A 16 -26.15 -53.41 3.07
C THR A 16 -25.38 -54.25 2.02
N ALA A 17 -24.04 -54.13 2.12
CA ALA A 17 -23.04 -55.17 2.47
C ALA A 17 -22.66 -56.35 1.53
N ARG A 18 -21.34 -56.52 1.30
CA ARG A 18 -20.49 -57.75 1.42
C ARG A 18 -19.04 -57.47 0.95
N ARG A 19 -18.02 -57.49 1.82
CA ARG A 19 -17.09 -58.60 2.22
C ARG A 19 -16.00 -59.02 1.21
N SER A 20 -14.72 -58.82 1.56
CA SER A 20 -13.64 -59.85 1.67
C SER A 20 -12.28 -59.19 2.01
N THR A 21 -11.62 -59.44 3.17
CA THR A 21 -10.66 -60.53 3.57
C THR A 21 -9.32 -60.44 2.79
N VAL A 22 -8.15 -59.95 3.28
CA VAL A 22 -7.24 -60.23 4.44
C VAL A 22 -5.99 -61.09 4.08
N ARG A 23 -4.82 -60.70 4.65
CA ARG A 23 -3.52 -61.41 4.91
C ARG A 23 -2.45 -61.40 3.80
N SER A 24 -1.13 -61.32 4.04
CA SER A 24 -0.31 -61.40 5.27
C SER A 24 1.12 -60.85 5.02
N ALA A 25 1.84 -60.54 6.10
CA ALA A 25 3.25 -60.13 6.19
C ALA A 25 4.28 -61.27 6.01
N THR A 26 5.57 -60.96 5.81
CA THR A 26 6.76 -61.58 6.48
C THR A 26 8.08 -60.83 6.14
N VAL A 27 8.96 -60.75 7.13
CA VAL A 27 10.30 -60.15 7.28
C VAL A 27 11.43 -61.12 6.86
N PHE A 28 12.60 -60.66 6.36
CA PHE A 28 13.96 -61.08 6.79
C PHE A 28 15.10 -60.32 6.07
N ALA A 29 16.27 -60.28 6.71
CA ALA A 29 17.44 -59.40 6.54
C ALA A 29 18.66 -60.04 5.82
N PHE A 30 19.81 -59.32 5.85
CA PHE A 30 21.21 -59.53 5.35
C PHE A 30 21.55 -58.86 4.00
N GLY A 31 22.68 -58.18 3.76
CA GLY A 31 23.94 -57.90 4.49
C GLY A 31 25.08 -57.60 3.49
N VAL A 32 26.23 -57.04 3.96
CA VAL A 32 27.53 -56.70 3.29
C VAL A 32 27.60 -55.26 2.70
N ALA A 33 28.34 -54.25 3.17
CA ALA A 33 29.68 -54.05 3.78
C ALA A 33 30.85 -53.85 2.80
N VAL A 34 31.40 -52.61 2.74
CA VAL A 34 32.83 -52.32 2.52
C VAL A 34 33.23 -51.11 3.37
N ALA A 35 34.21 -51.32 4.24
CA ALA A 35 34.90 -50.32 5.04
C ALA A 35 36.28 -50.04 4.43
N THR A 36 36.84 -48.86 4.65
CA THR A 36 38.29 -48.68 4.80
C THR A 36 38.57 -47.60 5.85
N LEU A 37 39.34 -48.01 6.85
CA LEU A 37 39.81 -47.26 8.02
C LEU A 37 40.87 -46.21 7.64
N LEU A 38 41.06 -45.21 8.53
CA LEU A 38 42.35 -44.98 9.18
C LEU A 38 42.15 -44.34 10.57
N THR A 39 42.93 -44.87 11.51
CA THR A 39 42.91 -44.80 12.98
C THR A 39 43.66 -43.61 13.57
N PHE A 40 43.25 -43.15 14.76
CA PHE A 40 44.11 -42.46 15.76
C PHE A 40 43.88 -43.03 17.18
N PRO A 41 44.88 -43.02 18.08
CA PRO A 41 44.89 -43.81 19.34
C PRO A 41 44.28 -43.05 20.56
N PRO A 42 43.96 -43.74 21.68
CA PRO A 42 43.29 -43.15 22.85
C PRO A 42 44.15 -43.02 24.13
N GLY A 43 43.69 -42.15 25.05
CA GLY A 43 44.10 -42.04 26.47
C GLY A 43 44.33 -40.57 26.90
N VAL A 44 43.90 -40.01 28.04
CA VAL A 44 43.37 -40.48 29.34
C VAL A 44 42.53 -39.34 29.97
N VAL A 45 41.53 -39.73 30.79
CA VAL A 45 40.46 -39.04 31.57
C VAL A 45 40.94 -38.11 32.73
N PRO A 46 40.11 -37.50 33.63
CA PRO A 46 38.74 -36.88 33.59
C PRO A 46 38.65 -35.51 34.36
N HIS A 47 37.52 -34.79 34.29
CA HIS A 47 36.66 -34.41 35.45
C HIS A 47 35.46 -33.51 35.03
N GLU A 48 34.25 -34.01 35.33
CA GLU A 48 33.01 -33.33 35.80
C GLU A 48 32.39 -32.17 34.98
N VAL A 49 31.06 -31.96 34.86
CA VAL A 49 29.78 -32.60 35.20
C VAL A 49 28.72 -31.74 34.46
N PHE A 50 27.70 -32.35 33.83
CA PHE A 50 26.34 -31.86 33.47
C PHE A 50 26.16 -30.44 32.84
N THR A 51 25.42 -30.18 31.76
CA THR A 51 24.01 -30.52 31.45
C THR A 51 23.68 -30.11 30.00
N THR A 52 22.77 -30.87 29.37
CA THR A 52 21.96 -30.62 28.14
C THR A 52 22.06 -29.27 27.42
N GLY A 53 22.49 -29.32 26.15
CA GLY A 53 22.52 -28.20 25.22
C GLY A 53 21.15 -27.83 24.65
N ASN A 54 20.90 -26.52 24.63
CA ASN A 54 19.82 -25.84 23.93
C ASN A 54 20.42 -25.07 22.73
N ALA A 55 19.60 -24.83 21.70
CA ALA A 55 19.97 -24.29 20.40
C ALA A 55 20.84 -23.00 20.44
N ARG A 56 21.86 -22.96 19.56
CA ARG A 56 22.76 -21.82 19.34
C ARG A 56 22.02 -20.65 18.68
N ALA A 57 22.06 -19.50 19.36
CA ALA A 57 22.01 -18.18 18.73
C ALA A 57 23.40 -17.87 18.14
N GLU A 58 23.44 -17.21 16.98
CA GLU A 58 24.67 -16.63 16.43
C GLU A 58 25.02 -15.36 17.24
N GLU A 59 26.12 -15.42 17.99
CA GLU A 59 26.76 -14.25 18.60
C GLU A 59 27.69 -13.60 17.57
N THR A 60 27.50 -12.30 17.33
CA THR A 60 28.44 -11.45 16.56
C THR A 60 29.74 -11.25 17.34
N SER A 61 30.87 -11.36 16.64
CA SER A 61 32.21 -11.29 17.24
C SER A 61 32.58 -9.84 17.62
N PRO A 62 33.22 -9.59 18.77
CA PRO A 62 33.65 -8.24 19.20
C PRO A 62 34.70 -7.57 18.29
N ALA A 63 35.23 -8.28 17.29
CA ALA A 63 36.11 -7.72 16.27
C ALA A 63 35.35 -6.89 15.21
N ASP A 64 34.10 -7.23 14.88
CA ASP A 64 33.31 -6.50 13.86
C ASP A 64 32.86 -5.12 14.36
N GLU A 65 32.47 -5.00 15.64
CA GLU A 65 32.07 -3.71 16.22
C GLU A 65 33.20 -2.65 16.23
N THR A 66 34.47 -3.07 16.25
CA THR A 66 35.61 -2.14 16.26
C THR A 66 36.01 -1.70 14.84
N GLY A 67 35.82 -2.55 13.84
CA GLY A 67 35.97 -2.20 12.43
C GLY A 67 34.91 -1.19 11.96
N ASP A 68 33.65 -1.42 12.32
CA ASP A 68 32.51 -0.58 11.92
C ASP A 68 32.60 0.84 12.51
N LYS A 69 33.01 0.95 13.78
CA LYS A 69 33.25 2.26 14.43
C LYS A 69 34.41 3.02 13.78
N SER A 70 35.43 2.33 13.28
CA SER A 70 36.56 2.95 12.58
C SER A 70 36.16 3.51 11.22
N ALA A 71 35.32 2.79 10.46
CA ALA A 71 34.82 3.23 9.16
C ALA A 71 33.95 4.49 9.26
N ASN A 72 33.02 4.54 10.23
CA ASN A 72 32.18 5.71 10.46
C ASN A 72 33.02 6.96 10.81
N ALA A 73 33.95 6.81 11.75
CA ALA A 73 34.83 7.91 12.16
C ALA A 73 35.80 8.37 11.04
N GLN A 74 36.11 7.50 10.08
CA GLN A 74 36.86 7.88 8.89
C GLN A 74 36.00 8.71 7.92
N VAL A 75 34.77 8.26 7.64
CA VAL A 75 33.82 8.99 6.77
C VAL A 75 33.48 10.37 7.36
N ASP A 76 33.23 10.46 8.67
CA ASP A 76 32.98 11.72 9.37
C ASP A 76 34.10 12.75 9.13
N ARG A 77 35.36 12.31 9.32
CA ARG A 77 36.54 13.18 9.11
C ARG A 77 36.72 13.62 7.66
N LEU A 78 36.32 12.80 6.70
CA LEU A 78 36.38 13.14 5.27
C LEU A 78 35.28 14.15 4.90
N LEU A 79 34.07 13.97 5.46
CA LEU A 79 32.95 14.89 5.28
C LEU A 79 33.21 16.26 5.93
N GLU A 80 33.82 16.31 7.13
CA GLU A 80 34.22 17.56 7.78
C GLU A 80 35.24 18.36 6.95
N ARG A 81 36.04 17.68 6.11
CA ARG A 81 37.01 18.29 5.21
C ARG A 81 36.44 18.64 3.83
N GLY A 82 35.17 18.27 3.57
CA GLY A 82 34.54 18.42 2.25
C GLY A 82 35.09 17.47 1.19
N ASP A 83 35.77 16.39 1.57
CA ASP A 83 36.33 15.40 0.64
C ASP A 83 35.32 14.28 0.37
N TYR A 84 34.27 14.65 -0.36
CA TYR A 84 33.16 13.76 -0.70
C TYR A 84 33.55 12.57 -1.61
N PRO A 85 34.46 12.72 -2.61
CA PRO A 85 34.94 11.56 -3.37
C PRO A 85 35.61 10.51 -2.46
N ALA A 86 36.52 10.93 -1.58
CA ALA A 86 37.18 10.00 -0.67
C ALA A 86 36.20 9.36 0.35
N ALA A 87 35.20 10.12 0.79
CA ALA A 87 34.14 9.60 1.66
C ALA A 87 33.33 8.50 0.95
N LEU A 88 32.92 8.72 -0.30
CA LEU A 88 32.18 7.73 -1.10
C LEU A 88 33.02 6.48 -1.39
N THR A 89 34.31 6.62 -1.68
CA THR A 89 35.23 5.48 -1.85
C THR A 89 35.38 4.68 -0.56
N ALA A 90 35.48 5.35 0.59
CA ALA A 90 35.55 4.68 1.89
C ALA A 90 34.26 3.90 2.19
N ILE A 91 33.10 4.48 1.86
CA ILE A 91 31.79 3.84 2.01
C ILE A 91 31.64 2.61 1.10
N ALA A 92 32.16 2.67 -0.13
CA ALA A 92 32.13 1.53 -1.06
C ALA A 92 32.86 0.29 -0.52
N SER A 93 33.82 0.47 0.40
CA SER A 93 34.56 -0.61 1.06
C SER A 93 33.92 -1.14 2.36
N VAL A 94 32.79 -0.59 2.79
CA VAL A 94 32.05 -1.07 3.97
C VAL A 94 31.27 -2.31 3.59
N ASP A 95 31.51 -3.45 4.24
CA ASP A 95 30.88 -4.74 3.89
C ASP A 95 29.39 -4.82 4.28
N HIS A 96 28.99 -4.17 5.38
CA HIS A 96 27.60 -4.17 5.87
C HIS A 96 26.70 -3.16 5.16
N SER A 97 25.65 -3.64 4.47
CA SER A 97 24.75 -2.81 3.65
C SER A 97 23.99 -1.75 4.45
N SER A 98 23.46 -2.08 5.64
CA SER A 98 22.72 -1.12 6.47
C SER A 98 23.59 0.03 6.98
N GLN A 99 24.85 -0.25 7.31
CA GLN A 99 25.82 0.77 7.70
C GLN A 99 26.24 1.62 6.51
N ARG A 100 26.45 0.98 5.34
CA ARG A 100 26.74 1.67 4.08
C ARG A 100 25.62 2.66 3.73
N ASP A 101 24.36 2.25 3.87
CA ASP A 101 23.18 3.08 3.61
C ASP A 101 23.12 4.28 4.57
N ALA A 102 23.36 4.06 5.87
CA ALA A 102 23.38 5.14 6.86
C ALA A 102 24.50 6.17 6.57
N LEU A 103 25.69 5.71 6.17
CA LEU A 103 26.80 6.57 5.79
C LEU A 103 26.50 7.33 4.48
N LEU A 104 25.90 6.69 3.48
CA LEU A 104 25.46 7.36 2.24
C LEU A 104 24.44 8.46 2.53
N GLN A 105 23.45 8.20 3.38
CA GLN A 105 22.49 9.22 3.81
C GLN A 105 23.18 10.42 4.49
N GLN A 106 24.23 10.16 5.26
CA GLN A 106 25.03 11.21 5.91
C GLN A 106 25.85 12.04 4.91
N VAL A 107 26.42 11.41 3.87
CA VAL A 107 27.08 12.11 2.76
C VAL A 107 26.09 13.03 2.06
N VAL A 108 24.91 12.53 1.71
CA VAL A 108 23.85 13.31 1.04
C VAL A 108 23.43 14.49 1.90
N LYS A 109 23.16 14.27 3.19
CA LYS A 109 22.79 15.32 4.14
C LYS A 109 23.85 16.41 4.25
N THR A 110 25.12 16.02 4.36
CA THR A 110 26.27 16.96 4.46
C THR A 110 26.53 17.67 3.13
N TRP A 111 26.36 17.00 2.00
CA TRP A 111 26.47 17.60 0.66
C TRP A 111 25.42 18.68 0.46
N VAL A 112 24.16 18.39 0.79
CA VAL A 112 23.05 19.34 0.71
C VAL A 112 23.28 20.53 1.64
N ALA A 113 23.82 20.30 2.85
CA ALA A 113 24.14 21.38 3.79
C ALA A 113 25.36 22.24 3.38
N GLY A 114 26.33 21.67 2.67
CA GLY A 114 27.57 22.36 2.26
C GLY A 114 27.51 23.02 0.87
N HIS A 115 26.74 22.46 -0.06
CA HIS A 115 26.55 22.97 -1.43
C HIS A 115 25.20 23.67 -1.62
N GLY A 116 24.27 23.51 -0.68
CA GLY A 116 23.13 24.42 -0.48
C GLY A 116 23.57 25.53 0.46
N GLY A 117 24.15 26.59 -0.10
CA GLY A 117 24.84 27.64 0.65
C GLY A 117 24.10 28.12 1.91
N ALA A 118 24.83 28.16 3.03
CA ALA A 118 24.43 28.91 4.21
C ALA A 118 24.38 30.41 3.85
N LEU A 119 23.17 30.91 3.56
CA LEU A 119 22.66 32.28 3.71
C LEU A 119 21.47 32.48 2.75
N GLY A 120 20.25 32.50 3.28
CA GLY A 120 19.04 32.94 2.55
C GLY A 120 18.45 31.90 1.59
N GLY A 121 17.25 31.41 1.92
CA GLY A 121 16.53 30.43 1.11
C GLY A 121 16.32 30.90 -0.34
N GLY A 122 16.77 30.09 -1.30
CA GLY A 122 16.61 30.38 -2.72
C GLY A 122 17.50 29.63 -3.70
N VAL A 123 18.34 28.67 -3.29
CA VAL A 123 19.20 27.94 -4.23
C VAL A 123 18.94 26.43 -4.17
N ARG A 124 18.62 25.89 -5.35
CA ARG A 124 18.42 24.48 -5.70
C ARG A 124 19.60 23.62 -5.22
N ALA A 125 19.31 22.48 -4.59
CA ALA A 125 20.32 21.43 -4.45
C ALA A 125 20.66 20.87 -5.83
N ASP A 126 21.93 20.96 -6.22
CA ASP A 126 22.43 20.46 -7.50
C ASP A 126 22.61 18.93 -7.45
N PHE A 127 21.49 18.22 -7.57
CA PHE A 127 21.45 16.75 -7.60
C PHE A 127 22.13 16.18 -8.84
N ASP A 128 22.22 16.94 -9.94
CA ASP A 128 22.92 16.52 -11.14
C ASP A 128 24.43 16.41 -10.86
N THR A 129 25.01 17.38 -10.13
CA THR A 129 26.42 17.31 -9.69
C THR A 129 26.66 16.19 -8.68
N LEU A 130 25.72 15.94 -7.76
CA LEU A 130 25.84 14.84 -6.80
C LEU A 130 25.75 13.46 -7.48
N ILE A 131 24.82 13.28 -8.42
CA ILE A 131 24.66 12.06 -9.20
C ILE A 131 25.93 11.79 -10.02
N ASN A 132 26.44 12.80 -10.73
CA ASN A 132 27.69 12.68 -11.47
C ASN A 132 28.87 12.31 -10.55
N LEU A 133 28.93 12.85 -9.33
CA LEU A 133 29.96 12.48 -8.37
C LEU A 133 29.84 11.02 -7.96
N ILE A 134 28.63 10.53 -7.65
CA ILE A 134 28.41 9.14 -7.25
C ILE A 134 28.76 8.20 -8.41
N GLU A 135 28.26 8.47 -9.62
CA GLU A 135 28.51 7.66 -10.82
C GLU A 135 30.00 7.62 -11.20
N SER A 136 30.72 8.72 -10.99
CA SER A 136 32.17 8.78 -11.28
C SER A 136 33.07 8.21 -10.18
N THR A 137 32.53 7.98 -8.97
CA THR A 137 33.34 7.59 -7.80
C THR A 137 33.11 6.15 -7.38
N ILE A 138 31.87 5.65 -7.43
CA ILE A 138 31.51 4.30 -6.99
C ILE A 138 31.41 3.42 -8.23
N GLU A 139 32.25 2.38 -8.33
CA GLU A 139 32.26 1.40 -9.43
C GLU A 139 31.84 1.97 -10.81
N PRO A 140 32.60 2.91 -11.40
CA PRO A 140 32.09 3.76 -12.47
C PRO A 140 31.61 3.02 -13.74
N GLU A 141 32.09 1.80 -13.97
CA GLU A 141 31.68 0.95 -15.09
C GLU A 141 30.36 0.19 -14.85
N SER A 142 29.82 0.20 -13.62
CA SER A 142 28.60 -0.54 -13.25
C SER A 142 27.32 0.24 -13.52
N TRP A 143 27.38 1.54 -13.85
CA TRP A 143 26.21 2.39 -14.08
C TRP A 143 25.64 2.30 -15.50
N ASN A 144 24.33 2.45 -15.61
CA ASN A 144 23.54 2.33 -16.84
C ASN A 144 23.90 3.39 -17.88
N VAL A 145 24.37 4.56 -17.45
CA VAL A 145 24.86 5.65 -18.31
C VAL A 145 26.07 5.24 -19.15
N VAL A 146 26.85 4.24 -18.71
CA VAL A 146 27.99 3.66 -19.44
C VAL A 146 27.77 2.20 -19.87
N GLY A 147 26.57 1.64 -19.66
CA GLY A 147 26.19 0.30 -20.11
C GLY A 147 26.28 -0.81 -19.05
N GLY A 148 26.43 -0.46 -17.77
CA GLY A 148 26.28 -1.37 -16.63
C GLY A 148 24.84 -1.50 -16.13
N ASP A 149 24.62 -2.30 -15.07
CA ASP A 149 23.28 -2.67 -14.56
C ASP A 149 22.74 -1.71 -13.46
N GLY A 150 23.55 -0.81 -12.91
CA GLY A 150 23.17 0.12 -11.84
C GLY A 150 22.50 1.40 -12.36
N SER A 151 21.50 1.95 -11.67
CA SER A 151 20.85 3.21 -12.04
C SER A 151 20.66 4.11 -10.83
N ILE A 152 20.86 5.42 -11.00
CA ILE A 152 20.59 6.42 -9.98
C ILE A 152 19.78 7.55 -10.62
N MET A 153 18.74 8.03 -9.93
CA MET A 153 17.91 9.14 -10.41
C MET A 153 17.40 9.95 -9.23
N PRO A 154 17.15 11.26 -9.40
CA PRO A 154 16.47 12.03 -8.37
C PRO A 154 15.05 11.49 -8.17
N PHE A 155 14.51 11.68 -6.97
CA PHE A 155 13.16 11.26 -6.59
C PHE A 155 12.15 12.41 -6.80
N PRO A 156 11.30 12.40 -7.84
CA PRO A 156 10.11 13.23 -7.90
C PRO A 156 8.84 12.39 -7.70
N GLY A 157 8.04 12.72 -6.68
CA GLY A 157 6.79 12.03 -6.36
C GLY A 157 5.55 12.91 -6.55
N GLY A 158 4.41 12.28 -6.90
CA GLY A 158 3.08 12.90 -6.93
C GLY A 158 2.26 12.56 -8.19
N VAL A 159 0.93 12.54 -8.05
CA VAL A 159 -0.02 12.35 -9.17
C VAL A 159 -1.00 13.52 -9.22
N TYR A 160 -1.18 14.11 -10.40
CA TYR A 160 -2.06 15.25 -10.65
C TYR A 160 -3.06 14.93 -11.78
N VAL A 161 -4.27 15.51 -11.67
CA VAL A 161 -5.32 15.40 -12.70
C VAL A 161 -5.47 16.75 -13.34
N ASP A 162 -5.23 16.83 -14.64
CA ASP A 162 -5.37 18.08 -15.38
C ASP A 162 -6.84 18.43 -15.67
N ALA A 163 -7.06 19.63 -16.23
CA ALA A 163 -8.39 20.11 -16.58
C ALA A 163 -9.07 19.27 -17.69
N ALA A 164 -8.32 18.46 -18.43
CA ALA A 164 -8.85 17.53 -19.43
C ALA A 164 -9.17 16.15 -18.81
N GLY A 165 -8.98 15.97 -17.50
CA GLY A 165 -9.21 14.71 -16.80
C GLY A 165 -8.12 13.67 -17.06
N VAL A 166 -6.94 14.06 -17.51
CA VAL A 166 -5.80 13.17 -17.68
C VAL A 166 -5.01 13.12 -16.37
N LEU A 167 -4.83 11.90 -15.86
CA LEU A 167 -3.98 11.63 -14.72
C LEU A 167 -2.52 11.53 -15.17
N THR A 168 -1.67 12.39 -14.63
CA THR A 168 -0.24 12.49 -14.97
C THR A 168 0.62 12.49 -13.72
N ARG A 169 1.89 12.10 -13.86
CA ARG A 169 2.89 12.25 -12.79
C ARG A 169 3.16 13.73 -12.59
N SER A 170 3.02 14.21 -11.36
CA SER A 170 3.26 15.61 -11.02
C SER A 170 4.74 15.92 -11.10
N LEU A 171 5.09 16.98 -11.84
CA LEU A 171 6.40 17.65 -11.79
C LEU A 171 6.33 18.97 -10.99
N GLN A 172 5.19 19.24 -10.33
CA GLN A 172 4.94 20.48 -9.63
C GLN A 172 4.80 20.25 -8.13
N THR A 173 5.90 20.46 -7.42
CA THR A 173 5.90 20.90 -6.02
C THR A 173 5.56 22.39 -5.99
N ASP A 174 4.78 22.84 -5.00
CA ASP A 174 4.61 24.26 -4.69
C ASP A 174 6.01 24.88 -4.45
N ARG A 175 6.46 25.75 -5.35
CA ARG A 175 7.87 26.18 -5.41
C ARG A 175 8.27 27.17 -4.32
N HIS A 176 7.36 27.66 -3.48
CA HIS A 176 7.74 28.64 -2.46
C HIS A 176 7.05 28.50 -1.09
N GLY A 177 5.94 27.75 -0.96
CA GLY A 177 5.22 27.59 0.32
C GLY A 177 4.90 28.91 1.03
N GLU A 178 4.95 30.03 0.29
CA GLU A 178 4.93 31.40 0.81
C GLU A 178 3.48 31.86 0.91
N LEU A 179 2.66 31.51 -0.09
CA LEU A 179 1.22 31.64 -0.05
C LEU A 179 0.64 30.79 1.08
N GLU A 180 1.13 29.56 1.25
CA GLU A 180 0.62 28.62 2.23
C GLU A 180 1.02 28.99 3.67
N ARG A 181 2.25 29.51 3.88
CA ARG A 181 2.64 30.12 5.17
C ARG A 181 1.79 31.35 5.50
N LEU A 182 1.45 32.19 4.51
CA LEU A 182 0.60 33.37 4.70
C LEU A 182 -0.85 32.98 5.02
N VAL A 183 -1.39 31.93 4.39
CA VAL A 183 -2.69 31.33 4.74
C VAL A 183 -2.64 30.73 6.14
N ARG A 184 -1.61 29.94 6.47
CA ARG A 184 -1.44 29.33 7.81
C ARG A 184 -1.33 30.41 8.90
N ALA A 185 -0.59 31.50 8.65
CA ALA A 185 -0.48 32.63 9.58
C ALA A 185 -1.78 33.45 9.72
N ALA A 186 -2.61 33.51 8.67
CA ALA A 186 -3.86 34.27 8.68
C ALA A 186 -5.01 33.58 9.45
N PHE A 187 -4.96 32.25 9.63
CA PHE A 187 -6.08 31.47 10.20
C PHE A 187 -5.80 30.82 11.58
N HIS A 188 -4.64 31.06 12.20
CA HIS A 188 -4.33 30.52 13.54
C HIS A 188 -4.77 31.46 14.68
N GLY A 189 -5.96 31.20 15.24
CA GLY A 189 -6.44 31.85 16.46
C GLY A 189 -7.48 31.02 17.21
N GLY A 190 -7.03 30.22 18.19
CA GLY A 190 -7.87 29.65 19.26
C GLY A 190 -7.68 28.16 19.55
N SER A 191 -7.51 27.77 20.82
CA SER A 191 -7.66 26.41 21.42
C SER A 191 -7.20 25.13 20.65
N PHE A 192 -6.36 25.23 19.61
CA PHE A 192 -5.88 24.09 18.80
C PHE A 192 -4.75 23.27 19.44
N ALA A 193 -4.14 23.72 20.54
CA ALA A 193 -2.93 23.06 21.08
C ALA A 193 -3.18 21.62 21.54
N ALA A 194 -4.36 21.33 22.10
CA ALA A 194 -4.68 20.00 22.60
C ALA A 194 -4.87 18.98 21.46
N VAL A 195 -5.62 19.32 20.40
CA VAL A 195 -5.89 18.37 19.28
C VAL A 195 -4.62 18.01 18.51
N ARG A 196 -3.63 18.91 18.51
CA ARG A 196 -2.33 18.70 17.87
C ARG A 196 -1.40 17.78 18.69
N THR A 197 -1.79 17.37 19.90
CA THR A 197 -0.99 16.45 20.72
C THR A 197 -1.14 15.02 20.21
N ALA A 198 -0.04 14.26 20.17
CA ALA A 198 -0.07 12.85 19.80
C ALA A 198 -0.85 12.03 20.84
N SER A 199 -1.69 11.13 20.36
CA SER A 199 -2.50 10.24 21.16
C SER A 199 -2.53 8.86 20.52
N PRO A 200 -2.18 7.79 21.24
CA PRO A 200 -2.31 6.44 20.70
C PRO A 200 -3.77 6.02 20.54
N PHE A 201 -4.72 6.73 21.18
CA PHE A 201 -6.09 6.24 21.31
C PHE A 201 -7.13 7.38 21.38
N ARG A 202 -7.13 8.25 20.37
CA ARG A 202 -8.10 9.33 20.23
C ARG A 202 -9.45 8.80 19.82
N LYS A 203 -10.50 9.35 20.42
CA LYS A 203 -11.90 9.00 20.24
C LYS A 203 -12.61 10.18 19.58
N VAL A 204 -13.43 9.89 18.57
CA VAL A 204 -14.26 10.87 17.85
C VAL A 204 -15.70 10.39 17.89
N SER A 205 -16.58 11.14 18.55
CA SER A 205 -18.02 10.87 18.60
C SER A 205 -18.70 11.41 17.35
N LEU A 206 -19.21 10.51 16.50
CA LEU A 206 -19.90 10.86 15.25
C LEU A 206 -21.16 11.69 15.48
N PRO A 207 -22.03 11.37 16.47
CA PRO A 207 -23.22 12.18 16.74
C PRO A 207 -22.89 13.59 17.25
N ARG A 208 -21.84 13.74 18.09
CA ARG A 208 -21.39 15.06 18.56
C ARG A 208 -20.74 15.86 17.44
N LEU A 209 -19.91 15.21 16.62
CA LEU A 209 -19.28 15.82 15.46
C LEU A 209 -20.34 16.34 14.48
N GLU A 210 -21.39 15.55 14.17
CA GLU A 210 -22.46 15.99 13.28
C GLU A 210 -23.18 17.24 13.81
N ARG A 211 -23.52 17.26 15.10
CA ARG A 211 -24.12 18.44 15.75
C ARG A 211 -23.19 19.65 15.73
N HIS A 212 -21.88 19.44 15.91
CA HIS A 212 -20.89 20.50 15.86
C HIS A 212 -20.79 21.09 14.44
N VAL A 213 -20.68 20.25 13.41
CA VAL A 213 -20.64 20.67 12.01
C VAL A 213 -21.92 21.39 11.62
N ARG A 214 -23.10 20.86 11.98
CA ARG A 214 -24.39 21.53 11.71
C ARG A 214 -24.39 22.97 12.20
N ARG A 215 -23.95 23.22 13.44
CA ARG A 215 -23.90 24.59 13.98
C ARG A 215 -22.90 25.48 13.26
N LEU A 216 -21.76 24.95 12.81
CA LEU A 216 -20.82 25.71 11.99
C LEU A 216 -21.45 26.12 10.67
N LEU A 217 -22.15 25.21 10.01
CA LEU A 217 -22.85 25.48 8.74
C LEU A 217 -24.01 26.46 8.92
N ASP A 218 -24.84 26.30 9.96
CA ASP A 218 -25.96 27.21 10.27
C ASP A 218 -25.48 28.64 10.56
N THR A 219 -24.24 28.78 11.06
CA THR A 219 -23.58 30.08 11.32
C THR A 219 -22.70 30.54 10.16
N GLN A 220 -22.74 29.85 9.01
CA GLN A 220 -21.94 30.12 7.81
C GLN A 220 -20.43 30.24 8.09
N ARG A 221 -19.94 29.52 9.09
CA ARG A 221 -18.51 29.47 9.42
C ARG A 221 -17.83 28.35 8.64
N PRO A 222 -16.61 28.58 8.14
CA PRO A 222 -15.84 27.52 7.50
C PRO A 222 -15.53 26.42 8.53
N LEU A 223 -15.49 25.18 8.06
CA LEU A 223 -15.07 24.06 8.91
C LEU A 223 -13.59 24.23 9.28
N PRO A 224 -13.23 24.22 10.58
CA PRO A 224 -11.85 24.26 11.02
C PRO A 224 -11.12 22.96 10.66
N GLU A 225 -9.78 23.00 10.65
CA GLU A 225 -8.95 21.86 10.22
C GLU A 225 -9.15 20.62 11.09
N ASP A 226 -9.29 20.80 12.41
CA ASP A 226 -9.53 19.69 13.33
C ASP A 226 -10.81 18.92 12.98
N VAL A 227 -11.88 19.61 12.59
CA VAL A 227 -13.11 18.99 12.08
C VAL A 227 -12.87 18.30 10.74
N ARG A 228 -12.20 18.98 9.78
CA ARG A 228 -11.93 18.42 8.45
C ARG A 228 -11.10 17.13 8.51
N PHE A 229 -10.15 17.08 9.43
CA PHE A 229 -9.19 15.97 9.59
C PHE A 229 -9.51 15.06 10.77
N LEU A 230 -10.78 15.03 11.21
CA LEU A 230 -11.28 14.15 12.28
C LEU A 230 -10.37 14.09 13.51
N ALA A 231 -9.99 15.27 14.01
CA ALA A 231 -9.10 15.47 15.14
C ALA A 231 -7.71 14.82 14.98
N GLY A 232 -7.20 14.74 13.74
CA GLY A 232 -5.88 14.19 13.43
C GLY A 232 -5.81 12.67 13.51
N LEU A 233 -6.95 11.98 13.47
CA LEU A 233 -7.03 10.52 13.51
C LEU A 233 -6.33 9.94 12.27
N GLN A 234 -5.36 9.05 12.48
CA GLN A 234 -4.50 8.49 11.43
C GLN A 234 -5.04 7.17 10.87
N ARG A 235 -5.83 6.45 11.66
CA ARG A 235 -6.42 5.15 11.34
C ARG A 235 -7.61 4.87 12.27
N ILE A 236 -8.58 4.06 11.82
CA ILE A 236 -9.64 3.55 12.69
C ILE A 236 -9.30 2.13 13.11
N GLU A 237 -9.09 1.92 14.40
CA GLU A 237 -8.83 0.59 14.97
C GLU A 237 -10.03 0.08 15.76
N TYR A 238 -10.85 0.99 16.30
CA TYR A 238 -11.95 0.64 17.18
C TYR A 238 -13.22 1.45 16.88
N VAL A 239 -14.37 0.80 17.11
CA VAL A 239 -15.70 1.42 17.09
C VAL A 239 -16.41 1.09 18.40
N PHE A 240 -16.97 2.10 19.06
CA PHE A 240 -17.74 1.94 20.30
C PHE A 240 -19.14 2.51 20.15
N VAL A 241 -20.10 1.87 20.82
CA VAL A 241 -21.47 2.36 20.96
C VAL A 241 -21.89 2.36 22.42
N ASP A 242 -22.46 3.47 22.87
CA ASP A 242 -23.11 3.61 24.18
C ASP A 242 -24.57 3.97 23.94
N ASP A 243 -25.43 2.95 24.02
CA ASP A 243 -26.88 3.07 23.81
C ASP A 243 -27.53 4.03 24.81
N GLU A 244 -27.04 4.10 26.05
CA GLU A 244 -27.62 4.92 27.12
C GLU A 244 -27.28 6.40 26.95
N ARG A 245 -26.04 6.69 26.56
CA ARG A 245 -25.56 8.06 26.36
C ARG A 245 -25.77 8.57 24.94
N GLY A 246 -26.18 7.71 24.01
CA GLY A 246 -26.37 8.04 22.60
C GLY A 246 -25.05 8.36 21.89
N GLU A 247 -23.98 7.63 22.24
CA GLU A 247 -22.65 7.84 21.66
C GLU A 247 -22.34 6.74 20.64
N LEU A 248 -21.76 7.15 19.52
CA LEU A 248 -21.15 6.28 18.53
C LEU A 248 -19.78 6.84 18.18
N VAL A 249 -18.73 6.11 18.52
CA VAL A 249 -17.36 6.60 18.55
C VAL A 249 -16.49 5.76 17.63
N ILE A 250 -15.66 6.42 16.82
CA ILE A 250 -14.51 5.79 16.15
C ILE A 250 -13.24 6.17 16.90
N ALA A 251 -12.27 5.27 17.00
CA ALA A 251 -11.04 5.52 17.74
C ALA A 251 -9.81 4.83 17.13
N GLY A 252 -8.64 5.39 17.45
CA GLY A 252 -7.34 4.93 16.96
C GLY A 252 -6.23 5.97 17.21
N PRO A 253 -5.04 5.77 16.63
CA PRO A 253 -3.92 6.70 16.78
C PRO A 253 -4.21 8.04 16.10
N ALA A 254 -3.81 9.12 16.74
CA ALA A 254 -3.97 10.49 16.24
C ALA A 254 -2.80 11.38 16.65
N GLY A 255 -2.64 12.52 16.00
CA GLY A 255 -1.63 13.49 16.41
C GLY A 255 -1.64 14.77 15.59
N ASP A 256 -0.55 15.52 15.67
CA ASP A 256 -0.33 16.67 14.79
C ASP A 256 -0.25 16.24 13.32
N TRP A 257 -0.65 17.13 12.41
CA TRP A 257 -0.62 16.93 10.97
C TRP A 257 0.00 18.11 10.24
N THR A 258 0.66 17.79 9.13
CA THR A 258 1.24 18.74 8.19
C THR A 258 0.94 18.30 6.76
N ARG A 259 1.28 19.12 5.78
CA ARG A 259 1.29 18.70 4.37
C ARG A 259 2.65 18.14 4.00
N ASP A 260 2.67 17.02 3.27
CA ASP A 260 3.87 16.48 2.65
C ASP A 260 4.20 17.22 1.33
N ASP A 261 5.31 16.85 0.68
CA ASP A 261 5.77 17.44 -0.58
C ASP A 261 4.81 17.19 -1.76
N GLU A 262 3.93 16.20 -1.64
CA GLU A 262 2.89 15.87 -2.62
C GLU A 262 1.53 16.53 -2.25
N GLY A 263 1.51 17.37 -1.21
CA GLY A 263 0.34 18.14 -0.74
C GLY A 263 -0.66 17.36 0.11
N ARG A 264 -0.38 16.10 0.45
CA ARG A 264 -1.24 15.27 1.31
C ARG A 264 -1.12 15.67 2.76
N VAL A 265 -2.20 15.55 3.50
CA VAL A 265 -2.21 15.84 4.94
C VAL A 265 -1.81 14.57 5.69
N VAL A 266 -0.64 14.61 6.31
CA VAL A 266 0.00 13.48 6.99
C VAL A 266 0.34 13.84 8.44
N ALA A 267 0.37 12.86 9.32
CA ALA A 267 0.79 13.02 10.68
C ALA A 267 2.28 13.36 10.77
N THR A 268 2.61 14.42 11.52
CA THR A 268 3.97 14.97 11.59
C THR A 268 5.01 13.95 12.08
N GLN A 269 4.60 13.02 12.95
CA GLN A 269 5.51 12.05 13.58
C GLN A 269 5.69 10.77 12.77
N THR A 270 4.66 10.32 12.05
CA THR A 270 4.63 8.99 11.41
C THR A 270 4.63 9.07 9.89
N GLY A 271 4.36 10.23 9.29
CA GLY A 271 4.17 10.37 7.84
C GLY A 271 2.88 9.73 7.31
N ARG A 272 2.06 9.12 8.18
CA ARG A 272 0.81 8.48 7.79
C ARG A 272 -0.30 9.50 7.52
N PRO A 273 -1.12 9.36 6.47
CA PRO A 273 -2.26 10.23 6.22
C PRO A 273 -3.27 10.25 7.36
N VAL A 274 -3.88 11.41 7.59
CA VAL A 274 -5.02 11.54 8.51
C VAL A 274 -6.35 11.29 7.79
N LEU A 275 -7.37 10.89 8.54
CA LEU A 275 -8.72 10.67 8.04
C LEU A 275 -9.45 11.99 7.77
N TRP A 276 -10.30 11.98 6.75
CA TRP A 276 -11.05 13.15 6.30
C TRP A 276 -12.55 12.99 6.60
N LEU A 277 -13.19 14.07 7.04
CA LEU A 277 -14.64 14.12 7.21
C LEU A 277 -15.37 13.86 5.89
N ASP A 278 -14.89 14.43 4.80
CA ASP A 278 -15.44 14.24 3.45
C ASP A 278 -15.51 12.76 3.08
N ASP A 279 -14.43 12.02 3.33
CA ASP A 279 -14.34 10.58 3.02
C ASP A 279 -15.26 9.74 3.90
N LEU A 280 -15.37 10.08 5.19
CA LEU A 280 -16.32 9.46 6.10
C LEU A 280 -17.75 9.63 5.57
N VAL A 281 -18.13 10.84 5.14
CA VAL A 281 -19.46 11.12 4.59
C VAL A 281 -19.69 10.35 3.29
N VAL A 282 -18.71 10.33 2.38
CA VAL A 282 -18.79 9.56 1.13
C VAL A 282 -19.02 8.07 1.42
N MET A 283 -18.21 7.47 2.30
CA MET A 283 -18.32 6.05 2.66
C MET A 283 -19.64 5.73 3.38
N LEU A 284 -20.08 6.60 4.29
CA LEU A 284 -21.34 6.44 4.99
C LEU A 284 -22.53 6.43 4.01
N ARG A 285 -22.54 7.34 3.04
CA ARG A 285 -23.59 7.40 2.01
C ARG A 285 -23.56 6.19 1.08
N LEU A 286 -22.38 5.74 0.68
CA LEU A 286 -22.21 4.52 -0.13
C LEU A 286 -22.72 3.28 0.60
N ALA A 287 -22.35 3.13 1.88
CA ALA A 287 -22.74 1.98 2.69
C ALA A 287 -24.26 1.86 2.88
N TRP A 288 -25.03 2.94 2.79
CA TRP A 288 -26.50 2.92 2.91
C TRP A 288 -27.26 2.76 1.59
N ARG A 289 -26.57 2.60 0.45
CA ARG A 289 -27.22 2.33 -0.83
C ARG A 289 -27.90 0.96 -0.83
N SER A 290 -28.97 0.86 -1.61
CA SER A 290 -29.71 -0.40 -1.81
C SER A 290 -29.96 -0.65 -3.30
N PRO A 291 -29.57 -1.81 -3.85
CA PRO A 291 -28.84 -2.89 -3.17
C PRO A 291 -27.38 -2.49 -2.83
N PRO A 292 -26.76 -3.12 -1.81
CA PRO A 292 -25.31 -3.07 -1.64
C PRO A 292 -24.63 -3.58 -2.91
N ALA A 293 -23.60 -2.87 -3.37
CA ALA A 293 -22.83 -3.26 -4.54
C ALA A 293 -21.34 -3.04 -4.26
N PRO A 294 -20.45 -3.84 -4.86
CA PRO A 294 -19.03 -3.53 -4.84
C PRO A 294 -18.79 -2.11 -5.37
N VAL A 295 -17.97 -1.35 -4.67
CA VAL A 295 -17.59 0.02 -5.05
C VAL A 295 -16.14 0.01 -5.49
N GLY A 296 -15.81 0.79 -6.52
CA GLY A 296 -14.45 0.75 -7.00
C GLY A 296 -14.20 1.55 -8.25
N CYS A 297 -12.99 1.36 -8.75
CA CYS A 297 -12.52 1.97 -9.97
C CYS A 297 -11.54 1.03 -10.67
N SER A 298 -11.38 1.18 -11.99
CA SER A 298 -10.45 0.40 -12.78
C SER A 298 -9.82 1.24 -13.87
N ILE A 299 -8.55 0.94 -14.16
CA ILE A 299 -7.80 1.50 -15.27
C ILE A 299 -7.69 0.42 -16.35
N ASN A 300 -8.34 0.66 -17.47
CA ASN A 300 -8.56 -0.32 -18.53
C ASN A 300 -7.92 0.16 -19.83
N PRO A 301 -6.99 -0.61 -20.43
CA PRO A 301 -6.50 -0.33 -21.78
C PRO A 301 -7.66 -0.38 -22.79
N ARG A 302 -7.59 0.47 -23.81
CA ARG A 302 -8.61 0.50 -24.87
C ARG A 302 -8.46 -0.71 -25.79
N PRO A 303 -9.55 -1.38 -26.21
CA PRO A 303 -9.48 -2.53 -27.11
C PRO A 303 -8.72 -2.24 -28.40
N GLU A 304 -8.93 -1.05 -28.99
CA GLU A 304 -8.26 -0.63 -30.22
C GLU A 304 -6.74 -0.51 -30.02
N GLY A 305 -6.32 0.02 -28.86
CA GLY A 305 -4.91 0.17 -28.52
C GLY A 305 -4.23 -1.18 -28.29
N LEU A 306 -4.91 -2.11 -27.62
CA LEU A 306 -4.42 -3.48 -27.44
C LEU A 306 -4.31 -4.22 -28.78
N ALA A 307 -5.28 -4.06 -29.68
CA ALA A 307 -5.23 -4.65 -31.01
C ALA A 307 -4.09 -4.07 -31.86
N GLY A 308 -3.86 -2.75 -31.79
CA GLY A 308 -2.74 -2.07 -32.44
C GLY A 308 -1.39 -2.57 -31.94
N ALA A 309 -1.22 -2.66 -30.62
CA ALA A 309 -0.03 -3.20 -29.99
C ALA A 309 0.23 -4.66 -30.37
N GLN A 310 -0.80 -5.52 -30.37
CA GLN A 310 -0.67 -6.91 -30.80
C GLN A 310 -0.22 -7.00 -32.27
N ALA A 311 -0.87 -6.24 -33.16
CA ALA A 311 -0.49 -6.22 -34.57
C ALA A 311 0.94 -5.69 -34.77
N PHE A 312 1.38 -4.72 -33.97
CA PHE A 312 2.76 -4.25 -33.97
C PHE A 312 3.73 -5.36 -33.54
N LEU A 313 3.43 -6.07 -32.46
CA LEU A 313 4.27 -7.17 -31.97
C LEU A 313 4.37 -8.32 -32.97
N ASP A 314 3.27 -8.68 -33.62
CA ASP A 314 3.26 -9.71 -34.67
C ASP A 314 4.15 -9.33 -35.86
N ARG A 315 4.18 -8.04 -36.25
CA ARG A 315 5.10 -7.53 -37.30
C ARG A 315 6.58 -7.67 -36.92
N TRP A 316 6.87 -7.70 -35.62
CA TRP A 316 8.22 -7.79 -35.06
C TRP A 316 8.58 -9.18 -34.53
N ALA A 317 7.67 -10.15 -34.64
CA ALA A 317 7.90 -11.53 -34.24
C ALA A 317 9.13 -12.11 -34.97
N GLY A 318 10.10 -12.63 -34.21
CA GLY A 318 11.34 -13.20 -34.73
C GLY A 318 12.42 -12.21 -35.21
N LYS A 319 12.17 -10.89 -35.19
CA LYS A 319 13.14 -9.86 -35.63
C LYS A 319 13.91 -9.26 -34.46
N SER A 320 15.24 -9.29 -34.43
CA SER A 320 16.02 -8.60 -33.37
C SER A 320 15.86 -7.07 -33.45
N VAL A 321 15.58 -6.42 -32.32
CA VAL A 321 15.63 -4.95 -32.20
C VAL A 321 17.03 -4.58 -31.70
N ASP A 322 17.72 -3.74 -32.47
CA ASP A 322 19.03 -3.21 -32.07
C ASP A 322 18.89 -2.36 -30.79
N SER A 323 19.89 -2.45 -29.93
CA SER A 323 20.06 -1.65 -28.70
C SER A 323 19.78 -0.15 -28.91
N ARG A 324 20.25 0.43 -30.03
CA ARG A 324 20.05 1.85 -30.36
C ARG A 324 18.63 2.24 -30.76
N ARG A 325 17.83 1.30 -31.28
CA ARG A 325 16.43 1.54 -31.70
C ARG A 325 15.41 1.07 -30.66
N ARG A 326 15.89 0.59 -29.51
CA ARG A 326 15.04 0.04 -28.45
C ARG A 326 14.10 1.08 -27.88
N THR A 327 14.59 2.28 -27.57
CA THR A 327 13.79 3.38 -27.01
C THR A 327 12.68 3.79 -27.97
N GLU A 328 13.00 3.98 -29.25
CA GLU A 328 12.02 4.32 -30.29
C GLU A 328 10.96 3.22 -30.46
N TRP A 329 11.37 1.95 -30.44
CA TRP A 329 10.46 0.81 -30.52
C TRP A 329 9.50 0.72 -29.34
N LEU A 330 9.97 1.04 -28.12
CA LEU A 330 9.14 1.07 -26.92
C LEU A 330 8.15 2.22 -26.94
N GLU A 331 8.61 3.39 -27.36
CA GLU A 331 7.75 4.55 -27.50
C GLU A 331 6.65 4.28 -28.54
N GLN A 332 7.01 3.56 -29.61
CA GLN A 332 6.04 3.13 -30.60
C GLN A 332 5.01 2.14 -30.04
N ILE A 333 5.42 1.15 -29.23
CA ILE A 333 4.45 0.25 -28.56
C ILE A 333 3.55 1.02 -27.59
N ARG A 334 4.12 1.93 -26.79
CA ARG A 334 3.35 2.77 -25.86
C ARG A 334 2.34 3.62 -26.61
N SER A 335 2.74 4.21 -27.72
CA SER A 335 1.86 4.98 -28.61
C SER A 335 0.76 4.12 -29.23
N GLU A 336 1.03 2.85 -29.57
CA GLU A 336 0.02 1.93 -30.11
C GLU A 336 -1.01 1.55 -29.05
N VAL A 337 -0.60 1.31 -27.79
CA VAL A 337 -1.57 1.07 -26.69
C VAL A 337 -2.35 2.34 -26.36
N GLY A 338 -1.71 3.51 -26.39
CA GLY A 338 -2.34 4.80 -26.15
C GLY A 338 -2.75 5.02 -24.69
N THR A 339 -3.67 5.95 -24.46
CA THR A 339 -4.22 6.22 -23.12
C THR A 339 -5.20 5.13 -22.67
N GLN A 340 -5.20 4.82 -21.39
CA GLN A 340 -6.17 3.93 -20.75
C GLN A 340 -7.36 4.73 -20.22
N THR A 341 -8.52 4.09 -20.16
CA THR A 341 -9.75 4.68 -19.65
C THR A 341 -9.91 4.34 -18.18
N ILE A 342 -10.36 5.32 -17.39
CA ILE A 342 -10.70 5.14 -15.98
C ILE A 342 -12.21 4.95 -15.86
N GLU A 343 -12.62 3.84 -15.26
CA GLU A 343 -14.03 3.50 -15.04
C GLU A 343 -14.32 3.41 -13.55
N TYR A 344 -15.44 4.00 -13.11
CA TYR A 344 -15.89 3.97 -11.72
C TYR A 344 -17.20 3.18 -11.62
N PHE A 345 -17.35 2.42 -10.55
CA PHE A 345 -18.50 1.54 -10.32
C PHE A 345 -18.95 1.53 -8.86
N GLY A 346 -20.14 0.98 -8.61
CA GLY A 346 -20.78 1.00 -7.28
C GLY A 346 -21.26 2.39 -6.83
N GLY A 347 -21.20 3.37 -7.74
CA GLY A 347 -21.75 4.70 -7.54
C GLY A 347 -20.92 5.62 -6.66
N ILE A 348 -19.60 5.37 -6.58
CA ILE A 348 -18.63 6.38 -6.18
C ILE A 348 -18.66 7.57 -7.17
N GLU A 349 -18.67 8.78 -6.64
CA GLU A 349 -18.61 10.00 -7.45
C GLU A 349 -17.15 10.29 -7.83
N PRO A 350 -16.80 10.32 -9.12
CA PRO A 350 -15.40 10.40 -9.58
C PRO A 350 -14.62 11.67 -9.14
N GLY A 351 -15.33 12.77 -8.86
CA GLY A 351 -14.70 14.01 -8.39
C GLY A 351 -14.31 14.00 -6.91
N THR A 352 -14.67 12.96 -6.15
CA THR A 352 -14.38 12.90 -4.70
C THR A 352 -12.91 12.58 -4.41
N ARG A 353 -12.42 12.98 -3.23
CA ARG A 353 -11.08 12.62 -2.75
C ARG A 353 -10.88 11.11 -2.68
N VAL A 354 -11.90 10.37 -2.21
CA VAL A 354 -11.91 8.90 -2.21
C VAL A 354 -11.60 8.33 -3.59
N ALA A 355 -12.29 8.78 -4.63
CA ALA A 355 -12.09 8.29 -6.00
C ALA A 355 -10.66 8.53 -6.48
N ARG A 356 -10.11 9.72 -6.16
CA ARG A 356 -8.72 10.05 -6.44
C ARG A 356 -7.74 9.13 -5.72
N VAL A 357 -7.91 8.92 -4.40
CA VAL A 357 -7.03 8.06 -3.60
C VAL A 357 -6.99 6.63 -4.17
N MET A 358 -8.16 6.08 -4.51
CA MET A 358 -8.26 4.74 -5.08
C MET A 358 -7.50 4.62 -6.41
N ILE A 359 -7.74 5.54 -7.33
CA ILE A 359 -7.08 5.52 -8.65
C ILE A 359 -5.58 5.77 -8.54
N GLU A 360 -5.18 6.69 -7.68
CA GLU A 360 -3.78 7.05 -7.49
C GLU A 360 -2.98 5.88 -6.91
N ALA A 361 -3.52 5.19 -5.89
CA ALA A 361 -2.89 4.02 -5.31
C ALA A 361 -2.72 2.89 -6.35
N ASP A 362 -3.78 2.57 -7.11
CA ASP A 362 -3.73 1.56 -8.16
C ASP A 362 -2.73 1.92 -9.27
N TYR A 363 -2.75 3.17 -9.74
CA TYR A 363 -1.80 3.65 -10.73
C TYR A 363 -0.35 3.51 -10.24
N ARG A 364 -0.07 3.91 -9.00
CA ARG A 364 1.28 3.83 -8.43
C ARG A 364 1.73 2.38 -8.23
N MET A 365 0.84 1.48 -7.77
CA MET A 365 1.13 0.03 -7.69
C MET A 365 1.57 -0.52 -9.05
N LYS A 366 0.92 -0.10 -10.13
CA LYS A 366 1.29 -0.53 -11.49
C LYS A 366 2.66 -0.01 -11.89
N LEU A 367 3.00 1.24 -11.55
CA LEU A 367 4.33 1.80 -11.80
C LEU A 367 5.42 1.03 -11.03
N VAL A 368 5.21 0.79 -9.73
CA VAL A 368 6.11 0.01 -8.86
C VAL A 368 6.28 -1.41 -9.39
N GLY A 369 5.18 -2.11 -9.67
CA GLY A 369 5.21 -3.49 -10.18
C GLY A 369 5.86 -3.63 -11.56
N MET A 370 5.87 -2.56 -12.35
CA MET A 370 6.53 -2.49 -13.65
C MET A 370 7.97 -1.98 -13.60
N GLY A 371 8.48 -1.62 -12.42
CA GLY A 371 9.82 -1.06 -12.25
C GLY A 371 9.97 0.35 -12.85
N LEU A 372 8.87 1.08 -12.97
CA LEU A 372 8.83 2.48 -13.43
C LEU A 372 8.87 3.47 -12.26
N GLU A 373 8.61 2.98 -11.05
CA GLU A 373 8.89 3.64 -9.77
C GLU A 373 9.68 2.68 -8.87
N ALA A 374 10.44 3.23 -7.94
CA ALA A 374 11.20 2.45 -6.97
C ALA A 374 10.25 1.57 -6.14
N SER A 375 10.75 0.42 -5.70
CA SER A 375 10.06 -0.42 -4.72
C SER A 375 10.94 -0.57 -3.49
N VAL A 376 10.36 -1.12 -2.42
CA VAL A 376 11.14 -1.60 -1.29
C VAL A 376 11.92 -2.86 -1.72
N PRO A 377 13.11 -3.14 -1.17
CA PRO A 377 13.95 -4.27 -1.61
C PRO A 377 13.25 -5.64 -1.58
N THR A 378 12.27 -5.78 -0.69
CA THR A 378 11.46 -6.97 -0.46
C THR A 378 10.37 -7.20 -1.51
N VAL A 379 9.99 -6.18 -2.27
CA VAL A 379 8.96 -6.24 -3.31
C VAL A 379 9.61 -6.15 -4.70
N PRO A 380 9.87 -7.29 -5.36
CA PRO A 380 10.50 -7.28 -6.67
C PRO A 380 9.53 -6.76 -7.73
N CYS A 381 10.03 -6.03 -8.73
CA CYS A 381 9.21 -5.75 -9.90
C CYS A 381 8.88 -7.05 -10.66
N TYR A 382 7.73 -7.10 -11.30
CA TYR A 382 7.26 -8.30 -12.00
C TYR A 382 8.24 -8.75 -13.10
N LEU A 383 8.86 -7.80 -13.80
CA LEU A 383 9.80 -8.10 -14.87
C LEU A 383 11.09 -8.75 -14.36
N ASP A 384 11.54 -8.46 -13.13
CA ASP A 384 12.64 -9.18 -12.48
C ASP A 384 12.27 -10.64 -12.23
N LEU A 385 11.04 -10.90 -11.76
CA LEU A 385 10.56 -12.25 -11.51
C LEU A 385 10.50 -13.08 -12.80
N VAL A 386 10.04 -12.48 -13.90
CA VAL A 386 10.03 -13.15 -15.21
C VAL A 386 11.45 -13.40 -15.72
N ALA A 387 12.37 -12.46 -15.51
CA ALA A 387 13.76 -12.59 -15.97
C ALA A 387 14.52 -13.77 -15.33
N ARG A 388 14.09 -14.21 -14.15
CA ARG A 388 14.67 -15.37 -13.47
C ARG A 388 14.18 -16.70 -14.04
N GLN A 389 13.19 -16.71 -14.94
CA GLN A 389 12.63 -17.91 -15.53
C GLN A 389 13.27 -18.28 -16.88
N LYS A 390 13.46 -19.60 -17.11
CA LYS A 390 14.02 -20.15 -18.36
C LYS A 390 13.07 -20.05 -19.56
N SER A 391 11.77 -19.87 -19.31
CA SER A 391 10.73 -19.72 -20.32
C SER A 391 9.93 -18.45 -20.06
N ALA A 392 9.86 -17.57 -21.07
CA ALA A 392 9.01 -16.40 -21.02
C ALA A 392 7.53 -16.87 -21.05
N PRO A 393 6.67 -16.34 -20.16
CA PRO A 393 5.22 -16.54 -20.26
C PRO A 393 4.73 -16.08 -21.64
N ALA A 394 3.62 -16.65 -22.12
CA ALA A 394 2.91 -16.07 -23.26
C ALA A 394 2.55 -14.61 -22.96
N LEU A 395 2.41 -13.78 -24.00
CA LEU A 395 1.94 -12.40 -23.89
C LEU A 395 0.53 -12.42 -23.26
N ASN A 396 0.48 -12.20 -21.95
CA ASN A 396 -0.73 -12.15 -21.16
C ASN A 396 -0.83 -10.74 -20.57
N VAL A 397 -2.03 -10.19 -20.53
CA VAL A 397 -2.29 -8.99 -19.73
C VAL A 397 -2.36 -9.43 -18.28
N LEU A 398 -1.60 -8.76 -17.42
CA LEU A 398 -1.66 -9.00 -15.98
C LEU A 398 -2.73 -8.09 -15.41
N ARG A 399 -3.55 -8.60 -14.50
CA ARG A 399 -4.52 -7.81 -13.78
C ARG A 399 -4.13 -7.79 -12.31
N TRP A 400 -3.91 -6.60 -11.75
CA TRP A 400 -3.67 -6.39 -10.33
C TRP A 400 -4.72 -5.44 -9.77
N TRP A 401 -5.28 -5.74 -8.60
CA TRP A 401 -6.19 -4.82 -7.95
C TRP A 401 -6.12 -4.91 -6.45
N PHE A 402 -6.38 -3.77 -5.79
CA PHE A 402 -6.53 -3.72 -4.35
C PHE A 402 -7.89 -4.25 -3.92
N ALA A 403 -7.91 -5.05 -2.86
CA ALA A 403 -9.11 -5.59 -2.24
C ALA A 403 -9.02 -5.59 -0.72
N VAL A 404 -10.17 -5.59 -0.06
CA VAL A 404 -10.26 -5.56 1.40
C VAL A 404 -9.76 -6.87 2.01
N ASP A 405 -8.92 -6.77 3.04
CA ASP A 405 -8.27 -7.93 3.70
C ASP A 405 -8.12 -7.72 5.21
N TYR A 406 -9.18 -8.04 5.97
CA TYR A 406 -9.12 -8.07 7.44
C TYR A 406 -9.16 -9.51 7.92
N ASP A 407 -8.39 -9.79 8.96
CA ASP A 407 -8.39 -11.09 9.63
C ASP A 407 -9.74 -11.33 10.32
N ALA A 408 -10.21 -10.33 11.08
CA ALA A 408 -11.50 -10.36 11.76
C ALA A 408 -11.89 -8.96 12.25
N ILE A 409 -13.21 -8.74 12.39
CA ILE A 409 -13.75 -7.71 13.29
C ILE A 409 -14.16 -8.43 14.58
N THR A 410 -13.50 -8.12 15.69
CA THR A 410 -13.79 -8.71 16.99
C THR A 410 -14.78 -7.82 17.72
N ALA A 411 -15.82 -8.40 18.32
CA ALA A 411 -16.77 -7.68 19.15
C ALA A 411 -16.57 -8.02 20.63
N SER A 412 -16.83 -7.05 21.50
CA SER A 412 -17.02 -7.31 22.93
C SER A 412 -18.27 -8.18 23.16
N PRO A 413 -18.37 -8.90 24.29
CA PRO A 413 -19.51 -9.79 24.57
C PRO A 413 -20.87 -9.08 24.55
N ASP A 414 -20.90 -7.83 25.00
CA ASP A 414 -22.07 -6.95 25.02
C ASP A 414 -22.30 -6.22 23.67
N ARG A 415 -21.45 -6.46 22.66
CA ARG A 415 -21.47 -5.79 21.35
C ARG A 415 -21.50 -4.27 21.46
N ARG A 416 -20.78 -3.72 22.43
CA ARG A 416 -20.59 -2.26 22.60
C ARG A 416 -19.24 -1.77 22.08
N GLY A 417 -18.28 -2.67 21.88
CA GLY A 417 -16.98 -2.37 21.29
C GLY A 417 -16.67 -3.32 20.15
N TYR A 418 -16.04 -2.79 19.10
CA TYR A 418 -15.61 -3.53 17.94
C TYR A 418 -14.16 -3.14 17.63
N ALA A 419 -13.30 -4.12 17.36
CA ALA A 419 -11.91 -3.94 16.97
C ALA A 419 -11.69 -4.46 15.55
N LEU A 420 -11.05 -3.66 14.70
CA LEU A 420 -10.66 -4.04 13.35
C LEU A 420 -9.26 -4.66 13.42
N ASN A 421 -9.13 -5.95 13.09
CA ASN A 421 -7.85 -6.66 13.14
C ASN A 421 -7.31 -6.98 11.74
N GLY A 422 -6.01 -6.78 11.58
CA GLY A 422 -5.27 -7.08 10.36
C GLY A 422 -4.88 -5.83 9.57
N GLN A 423 -4.27 -6.08 8.42
CA GLN A 423 -3.75 -5.04 7.54
C GLN A 423 -4.86 -4.24 6.84
N GLY A 424 -6.00 -4.85 6.54
CA GLY A 424 -7.15 -4.20 5.91
C GLY A 424 -7.10 -4.13 4.39
N VAL A 425 -5.92 -4.20 3.77
CA VAL A 425 -5.72 -4.12 2.31
C VAL A 425 -4.83 -5.27 1.84
N CYS A 426 -5.20 -5.91 0.73
CA CYS A 426 -4.33 -6.79 -0.03
C CYS A 426 -4.35 -6.48 -1.52
N VAL A 427 -3.38 -7.04 -2.25
CA VAL A 427 -3.35 -7.06 -3.70
C VAL A 427 -3.77 -8.43 -4.19
N LEU A 428 -4.71 -8.45 -5.11
CA LEU A 428 -5.13 -9.65 -5.83
C LEU A 428 -4.58 -9.62 -7.26
N SER A 429 -4.42 -10.79 -7.84
CA SER A 429 -3.92 -10.96 -9.20
C SER A 429 -4.75 -11.92 -10.03
N GLU A 430 -4.78 -11.67 -11.34
CA GLU A 430 -5.40 -12.52 -12.35
C GLU A 430 -4.62 -12.39 -13.67
N ASN A 431 -4.63 -13.42 -14.51
CA ASN A 431 -4.19 -13.31 -15.89
C ASN A 431 -5.39 -13.04 -16.80
N GLU A 432 -5.22 -12.17 -17.79
CA GLU A 432 -6.24 -11.93 -18.82
C GLU A 432 -5.72 -12.39 -20.18
N LEU A 433 -6.63 -12.96 -20.97
CA LEU A 433 -6.38 -13.34 -22.36
C LEU A 433 -6.88 -12.23 -23.28
N LEU A 434 -6.13 -11.95 -24.33
CA LEU A 434 -6.56 -11.03 -25.39
C LEU A 434 -7.17 -11.80 -26.55
N THR A 435 -8.38 -11.41 -26.95
CA THR A 435 -8.95 -11.85 -28.23
C THR A 435 -8.22 -11.18 -29.40
N ARG A 436 -8.45 -11.68 -30.62
CA ARG A 436 -7.94 -11.04 -31.85
C ARG A 436 -8.42 -9.60 -32.05
N THR A 437 -9.51 -9.20 -31.38
CA THR A 437 -10.06 -7.85 -31.44
C THR A 437 -9.56 -6.96 -30.29
N GLY A 438 -8.58 -7.42 -29.49
CA GLY A 438 -8.05 -6.68 -28.36
C GLY A 438 -8.95 -6.69 -27.12
N GLN A 439 -9.99 -7.52 -27.08
CA GLN A 439 -10.86 -7.65 -25.91
C GLN A 439 -10.18 -8.49 -24.83
N GLN A 440 -10.21 -8.01 -23.59
CA GLN A 440 -9.72 -8.73 -22.41
C GLN A 440 -10.74 -9.77 -21.95
N VAL A 441 -10.28 -10.99 -21.71
CA VAL A 441 -11.07 -12.11 -21.19
C VAL A 441 -10.48 -12.55 -19.85
N HIS A 442 -11.28 -12.39 -18.81
CA HIS A 442 -10.98 -12.84 -17.44
C HIS A 442 -10.84 -14.36 -17.39
N THR A 443 -9.75 -14.85 -16.82
CA THR A 443 -9.48 -16.29 -16.70
C THR A 443 -9.88 -16.85 -15.34
N GLY A 444 -10.01 -16.00 -14.32
CA GLY A 444 -10.14 -16.41 -12.92
C GLY A 444 -8.88 -17.07 -12.33
N GLU A 445 -7.79 -17.15 -13.10
CA GLU A 445 -6.56 -17.82 -12.70
C GLU A 445 -5.39 -16.83 -12.67
N SER A 446 -4.49 -16.99 -11.70
CA SER A 446 -3.24 -16.24 -11.61
C SER A 446 -2.05 -17.19 -11.81
N ASN A 447 -1.02 -16.78 -12.54
CA ASN A 447 0.16 -17.63 -12.73
C ASN A 447 1.08 -17.51 -11.49
N PRO A 448 2.04 -18.44 -11.26
CA PRO A 448 2.86 -18.41 -10.05
C PRO A 448 3.60 -17.09 -9.82
N LEU A 449 4.14 -16.46 -10.87
CA LEU A 449 4.85 -15.17 -10.76
C LEU A 449 3.91 -14.02 -10.45
N ASN A 450 2.72 -14.04 -11.04
CA ASN A 450 1.69 -13.03 -10.84
C ASN A 450 1.16 -13.08 -9.40
N ARG A 451 0.91 -14.28 -8.87
CA ARG A 451 0.62 -14.51 -7.45
C ARG A 451 1.77 -14.07 -6.54
N GLN A 452 3.02 -14.38 -6.91
CA GLN A 452 4.18 -14.01 -6.11
C GLN A 452 4.30 -12.49 -5.96
N PHE A 453 4.10 -11.72 -7.03
CA PHE A 453 4.09 -10.26 -6.95
C PHE A 453 2.98 -9.75 -6.03
N ALA A 454 1.75 -10.22 -6.22
CA ALA A 454 0.61 -9.82 -5.40
C ALA A 454 0.79 -10.15 -3.91
N ALA A 455 1.34 -11.33 -3.60
CA ALA A 455 1.68 -11.74 -2.24
C ALA A 455 2.78 -10.84 -1.66
N ALA A 456 3.89 -10.63 -2.36
CA ALA A 456 4.97 -9.77 -1.88
C ALA A 456 4.50 -8.33 -1.62
N PHE A 457 3.69 -7.76 -2.51
CA PHE A 457 3.12 -6.42 -2.33
C PHE A 457 2.19 -6.37 -1.10
N THR A 458 1.43 -7.43 -0.86
CA THR A 458 0.53 -7.54 0.31
C THR A 458 1.34 -7.69 1.59
N ASP A 459 2.31 -8.60 1.63
CA ASP A 459 3.11 -8.91 2.83
C ASP A 459 3.97 -7.71 3.28
N HIS A 460 4.40 -6.87 2.34
CA HIS A 460 5.22 -5.69 2.60
C HIS A 460 4.47 -4.36 2.39
N PHE A 461 3.14 -4.39 2.48
CA PHE A 461 2.31 -3.21 2.26
C PHE A 461 2.63 -2.07 3.23
N SER A 462 2.96 -2.38 4.50
CA SER A 462 3.34 -1.35 5.49
C SER A 462 4.63 -0.62 5.08
N GLU A 463 5.66 -1.36 4.67
CA GLU A 463 6.92 -0.78 4.19
C GLU A 463 6.69 0.08 2.95
N LEU A 464 5.85 -0.40 2.03
CA LEU A 464 5.44 0.37 0.85
C LEU A 464 4.68 1.65 1.23
N ALA A 465 3.84 1.61 2.27
CA ALA A 465 3.07 2.76 2.74
C ALA A 465 3.95 3.81 3.43
N ASP A 466 5.07 3.41 4.04
CA ASP A 466 6.05 4.33 4.60
C ASP A 466 6.80 5.09 3.48
N VAL A 467 7.07 4.43 2.35
CA VAL A 467 7.67 5.07 1.16
C VAL A 467 6.63 5.89 0.38
N TYR A 468 5.41 5.36 0.28
CA TYR A 468 4.32 5.92 -0.51
C TYR A 468 3.07 6.08 0.36
N PRO A 469 2.90 7.24 1.04
CA PRO A 469 1.79 7.48 1.97
C PRO A 469 0.39 7.26 1.37
N ILE A 470 0.26 7.33 0.03
CA ILE A 470 -1.00 7.02 -0.67
C ILE A 470 -1.55 5.62 -0.34
N TYR A 471 -0.70 4.64 -0.04
CA TYR A 471 -1.16 3.31 0.35
C TYR A 471 -1.77 3.30 1.75
N ALA A 472 -1.22 4.07 2.70
CA ALA A 472 -1.86 4.28 4.00
C ALA A 472 -3.17 5.11 3.87
N ASP A 473 -3.27 6.02 2.90
CA ASP A 473 -4.51 6.74 2.61
C ASP A 473 -5.59 5.80 2.03
N LEU A 474 -5.18 4.88 1.14
CA LEU A 474 -6.05 3.82 0.64
C LEU A 474 -6.54 2.92 1.77
N GLN A 475 -5.66 2.57 2.71
CA GLN A 475 -6.02 1.81 3.91
C GLN A 475 -7.07 2.55 4.75
N ASN A 476 -6.96 3.87 4.91
CA ASN A 476 -7.97 4.68 5.58
C ASN A 476 -9.33 4.64 4.86
N VAL A 477 -9.36 4.67 3.53
CA VAL A 477 -10.60 4.49 2.75
C VAL A 477 -11.21 3.10 3.01
N PHE A 478 -10.38 2.06 3.15
CA PHE A 478 -10.84 0.70 3.40
C PHE A 478 -11.35 0.53 4.84
N ASP A 479 -10.67 1.10 5.83
CA ASP A 479 -11.12 1.18 7.22
C ASP A 479 -12.51 1.85 7.28
N LEU A 480 -12.70 3.00 6.59
CA LEU A 480 -13.98 3.68 6.52
C LEU A 480 -15.07 2.83 5.86
N ALA A 481 -14.75 2.13 4.76
CA ALA A 481 -15.70 1.24 4.09
C ALA A 481 -16.16 0.10 5.02
N VAL A 482 -15.23 -0.50 5.77
CA VAL A 482 -15.54 -1.56 6.74
C VAL A 482 -16.34 -1.01 7.93
N VAL A 483 -15.91 0.10 8.53
CA VAL A 483 -16.60 0.75 9.65
C VAL A 483 -18.04 1.10 9.27
N THR A 484 -18.25 1.78 8.14
CA THR A 484 -19.59 2.21 7.72
C THR A 484 -20.50 1.03 7.38
N THR A 485 -19.94 -0.06 6.83
CA THR A 485 -20.70 -1.31 6.62
C THR A 485 -21.05 -1.98 7.96
N LEU A 486 -20.13 -2.01 8.92
CA LEU A 486 -20.38 -2.46 10.30
C LEU A 486 -21.49 -1.64 10.95
N LEU A 487 -21.45 -0.31 10.85
CA LEU A 487 -22.47 0.60 11.39
C LEU A 487 -23.86 0.22 10.87
N ARG A 488 -23.99 -0.06 9.57
CA ARG A 488 -25.24 -0.47 8.94
C ARG A 488 -25.68 -1.86 9.42
N ALA A 489 -24.79 -2.84 9.40
CA ALA A 489 -25.10 -4.24 9.69
C ALA A 489 -25.55 -4.44 11.14
N GLU A 490 -24.86 -3.80 12.09
CA GLU A 490 -25.15 -3.88 13.52
C GLU A 490 -26.19 -2.83 13.97
N GLN A 491 -26.71 -2.02 13.04
CA GLN A 491 -27.64 -0.91 13.32
C GLN A 491 -27.12 0.07 14.37
N LEU A 492 -25.80 0.31 14.42
CA LEU A 492 -25.17 1.14 15.45
C LEU A 492 -25.68 2.59 15.49
N PRO A 493 -25.96 3.26 14.36
CA PRO A 493 -26.57 4.60 14.41
C PRO A 493 -27.93 4.59 15.11
N ARG A 494 -28.76 3.55 14.89
CA ARG A 494 -30.06 3.42 15.55
C ARG A 494 -29.91 3.22 17.06
N ARG A 495 -28.95 2.38 17.45
CA ARG A 495 -28.59 2.09 18.84
C ARG A 495 -28.14 3.33 19.60
N ALA A 496 -27.28 4.15 18.99
CA ALA A 496 -26.83 5.42 19.54
C ALA A 496 -27.87 6.56 19.40
N GLY A 497 -29.05 6.32 18.82
CA GLY A 497 -30.03 7.37 18.53
C GLY A 497 -29.55 8.43 17.53
N TRP A 498 -28.53 8.12 16.72
CA TRP A 498 -27.97 9.04 15.73
C TRP A 498 -28.75 8.97 14.41
N ALA A 499 -29.47 10.04 14.13
CA ALA A 499 -30.35 10.14 12.96
C ALA A 499 -29.61 10.41 11.63
N MET A 500 -28.29 10.68 11.65
CA MET A 500 -27.47 10.97 10.46
C MET A 500 -28.10 12.03 9.53
N GLN A 501 -28.59 13.13 10.11
CA GLN A 501 -29.36 14.15 9.38
C GLN A 501 -28.49 15.01 8.48
N LEU A 502 -27.19 15.10 8.74
CA LEU A 502 -26.25 15.86 7.93
C LEU A 502 -25.32 14.95 7.13
N PHE A 503 -24.73 13.93 7.76
CA PHE A 503 -23.75 13.05 7.11
C PHE A 503 -24.39 11.88 6.35
N GLY A 504 -25.63 11.53 6.68
CA GLY A 504 -26.31 10.37 6.10
C GLY A 504 -26.72 10.54 4.63
N PRO A 505 -27.37 9.52 4.06
CA PRO A 505 -27.81 9.47 2.66
C PRO A 505 -28.75 10.61 2.24
N ALA A 506 -29.56 11.10 3.17
CA ALA A 506 -30.51 12.20 2.96
C ALA A 506 -30.02 13.51 3.61
N GLY A 507 -28.75 13.58 4.02
CA GLY A 507 -28.20 14.76 4.66
C GLY A 507 -27.58 15.74 3.69
N ASP A 508 -27.55 17.02 4.08
CA ASP A 508 -27.20 18.15 3.21
C ASP A 508 -25.71 18.53 3.25
N TYR A 509 -24.83 17.67 3.78
CA TYR A 509 -23.39 17.94 3.74
C TYR A 509 -22.87 17.88 2.30
N GLU A 510 -22.35 19.01 1.80
CA GLU A 510 -21.75 19.08 0.47
C GLU A 510 -20.29 18.63 0.52
N VAL A 511 -20.00 17.50 -0.13
CA VAL A 511 -18.62 17.00 -0.27
C VAL A 511 -17.95 17.78 -1.41
N PRO A 512 -16.78 18.40 -1.20
CA PRO A 512 -16.05 19.08 -2.26
C PRO A 512 -15.67 18.12 -3.39
N LEU A 513 -15.89 18.57 -4.63
CA LEU A 513 -15.50 17.82 -5.83
C LEU A 513 -14.32 18.50 -6.52
N GLY A 514 -13.30 17.70 -6.85
CA GLY A 514 -12.15 18.10 -7.66
C GLY A 514 -12.31 17.75 -9.13
N HIS A 515 -11.21 17.84 -9.88
CA HIS A 515 -11.16 17.37 -11.26
C HIS A 515 -11.29 15.85 -11.32
N THR A 516 -12.19 15.38 -12.19
CA THR A 516 -12.44 13.96 -12.37
C THR A 516 -11.35 13.32 -13.24
N PRO A 517 -10.60 12.33 -12.74
CA PRO A 517 -9.72 11.53 -13.58
C PRO A 517 -10.54 10.64 -14.52
N GLN A 518 -10.33 10.78 -15.82
CA GLN A 518 -11.01 10.04 -16.88
C GLN A 518 -10.08 9.13 -17.67
N THR A 519 -8.82 9.52 -17.84
CA THR A 519 -7.83 8.76 -18.60
C THR A 519 -6.45 8.85 -17.96
N VAL A 520 -5.57 7.92 -18.31
CA VAL A 520 -4.17 7.90 -17.87
C VAL A 520 -3.27 7.38 -18.99
N GLU A 521 -2.01 7.78 -19.01
CA GLU A 521 -1.03 7.19 -19.90
C GLU A 521 -0.84 5.70 -19.62
N THR A 522 -0.54 4.92 -20.67
CA THR A 522 -0.35 3.49 -20.50
C THR A 522 0.87 3.18 -19.65
N VAL A 523 0.65 2.37 -18.62
CA VAL A 523 1.72 1.73 -17.86
C VAL A 523 2.16 0.48 -18.62
N LEU A 524 3.23 0.62 -19.41
CA LEU A 524 3.86 -0.50 -20.12
C LEU A 524 5.37 -0.50 -19.86
N ALA A 525 5.85 -1.65 -19.38
CA ALA A 525 7.27 -1.93 -19.24
C ALA A 525 7.66 -3.18 -20.02
N HIS A 526 8.96 -3.27 -20.29
CA HIS A 526 9.55 -4.34 -21.07
C HIS A 526 10.85 -4.79 -20.43
N ARG A 527 11.23 -6.03 -20.70
CA ARG A 527 12.58 -6.53 -20.36
C ARG A 527 13.12 -7.45 -21.43
N VAL A 528 14.43 -7.45 -21.58
CA VAL A 528 15.16 -8.37 -22.46
C VAL A 528 15.92 -9.35 -21.59
N VAL A 529 15.66 -10.64 -21.77
CA VAL A 529 16.25 -11.74 -20.99
C VAL A 529 16.66 -12.83 -21.98
N ASP A 530 17.93 -13.20 -22.02
CA ASP A 530 18.47 -14.23 -22.95
C ASP A 530 18.05 -14.03 -24.41
N ARG A 531 18.14 -12.79 -24.92
CA ARG A 531 17.70 -12.37 -26.28
C ARG A 531 16.19 -12.54 -26.55
N ARG A 532 15.39 -12.93 -25.56
CA ARG A 532 13.92 -12.96 -25.60
C ARG A 532 13.36 -11.67 -25.00
N ARG A 533 12.30 -11.14 -25.62
CA ARG A 533 11.63 -9.91 -25.19
C ARG A 533 10.36 -10.25 -24.45
N ILE A 534 10.20 -9.69 -23.25
CA ILE A 534 8.97 -9.78 -22.46
C ILE A 534 8.36 -8.39 -22.45
N ILE A 535 7.10 -8.30 -22.86
CA ILE A 535 6.28 -7.10 -22.72
C ILE A 535 5.10 -7.48 -21.85
N ALA A 536 4.87 -6.67 -20.83
CA ALA A 536 3.73 -6.81 -19.96
C ALA A 536 2.96 -5.49 -19.94
N GLY A 537 1.66 -5.57 -20.20
CA GLY A 537 0.71 -4.53 -19.85
C GLY A 537 -0.02 -4.95 -18.58
N VAL A 538 -0.29 -3.99 -17.70
CA VAL A 538 -1.11 -4.24 -16.50
C VAL A 538 -2.43 -3.49 -16.58
N SER A 539 -3.51 -4.21 -16.32
CA SER A 539 -4.87 -3.74 -16.09
C SER A 539 -5.24 -3.89 -14.61
N GLY A 540 -6.40 -3.38 -14.21
CA GLY A 540 -6.96 -3.61 -12.88
C GLY A 540 -7.31 -2.32 -12.15
N GLY A 541 -7.38 -2.32 -10.82
CA GLY A 541 -8.02 -1.22 -10.11
C GLY A 541 -8.08 -1.35 -8.59
N VAL A 542 -9.14 -0.80 -8.02
CA VAL A 542 -9.49 -0.94 -6.61
C VAL A 542 -10.91 -1.44 -6.51
N MET A 543 -11.13 -2.48 -5.70
CA MET A 543 -12.45 -3.05 -5.46
C MET A 543 -12.74 -3.19 -3.96
N LEU A 544 -13.77 -2.47 -3.52
CA LEU A 544 -14.36 -2.53 -2.19
C LEU A 544 -15.60 -3.44 -2.23
N ASP A 545 -15.42 -4.73 -1.94
CA ASP A 545 -16.52 -5.67 -1.71
C ASP A 545 -16.56 -6.07 -0.22
N VAL A 546 -17.13 -5.18 0.58
CA VAL A 546 -17.25 -5.32 2.04
C VAL A 546 -18.48 -6.14 2.48
N GLY A 547 -19.44 -6.38 1.58
CA GLY A 547 -20.64 -7.16 1.90
C GLY A 547 -20.30 -8.59 2.33
N LYS A 548 -19.35 -9.21 1.62
CA LYS A 548 -18.83 -10.53 1.99
C LYS A 548 -18.00 -10.53 3.27
N LEU A 549 -17.42 -9.40 3.65
CA LEU A 549 -16.64 -9.29 4.88
C LEU A 549 -17.54 -9.32 6.11
N VAL A 550 -18.65 -8.59 6.11
CA VAL A 550 -19.58 -8.63 7.25
C VAL A 550 -20.27 -10.00 7.38
N ASP A 551 -20.52 -10.70 6.28
CA ASP A 551 -21.07 -12.06 6.31
C ASP A 551 -20.02 -13.12 6.73
N ARG A 552 -18.73 -12.94 6.38
CA ARG A 552 -17.63 -13.88 6.70
C ARG A 552 -16.95 -13.60 8.02
N VAL A 553 -16.98 -12.37 8.49
CA VAL A 553 -16.54 -12.03 9.83
C VAL A 553 -17.61 -12.57 10.77
N ALA A 554 -17.47 -13.86 11.09
CA ALA A 554 -17.94 -14.37 12.36
C ALA A 554 -17.37 -13.41 13.40
N LEU A 555 -18.20 -12.52 13.94
CA LEU A 555 -17.81 -11.60 15.00
C LEU A 555 -17.25 -12.49 16.10
N ALA A 556 -15.92 -12.56 16.17
CA ALA A 556 -15.27 -13.30 17.22
C ALA A 556 -15.58 -12.52 18.49
N THR A 557 -16.27 -13.15 19.43
CA THR A 557 -16.45 -12.56 20.75
C THR A 557 -15.15 -12.75 21.52
N ASN A 558 -14.63 -11.67 22.10
CA ASN A 558 -13.47 -11.74 22.99
C ASN A 558 -13.84 -11.17 24.36
N ASP A 559 -13.88 -12.04 25.36
CA ASP A 559 -14.22 -11.70 26.74
C ASP A 559 -13.21 -10.74 27.40
N ASN A 560 -12.03 -10.56 26.80
CA ASN A 560 -11.00 -9.64 27.30
C ASN A 560 -11.12 -8.21 26.74
N ILE A 561 -12.09 -7.92 25.88
CA ILE A 561 -12.35 -6.56 25.39
C ILE A 561 -13.35 -5.88 26.32
N GLU A 562 -12.87 -5.00 27.20
CA GLU A 562 -13.72 -4.13 27.99
C GLU A 562 -14.15 -2.91 27.16
N ALA A 563 -15.43 -2.88 26.73
CA ALA A 563 -15.98 -1.82 25.90
C ALA A 563 -16.52 -0.63 26.72
N THR A 564 -15.68 -0.02 27.55
CA THR A 564 -16.09 1.13 28.36
C THR A 564 -15.51 2.42 27.79
N ILE A 565 -16.39 3.32 27.35
CA ILE A 565 -16.03 4.71 27.02
C ILE A 565 -16.59 5.65 28.08
N THR A 566 -15.79 6.65 28.46
CA THR A 566 -16.26 7.75 29.32
C THR A 566 -16.22 9.04 28.50
N PRO A 567 -17.34 9.45 27.90
CA PRO A 567 -17.41 10.71 27.16
C PRO A 567 -17.20 11.90 28.13
N PRO A 568 -16.64 13.01 27.65
CA PRO A 568 -16.50 14.21 28.45
C PRO A 568 -17.89 14.78 28.82
N GLU A 569 -17.98 15.34 30.03
CA GLU A 569 -19.20 16.00 30.54
C GLU A 569 -19.66 17.15 29.62
N ASN A 570 -18.69 17.84 29.02
CA ASN A 570 -18.98 18.85 28.01
C ASN A 570 -19.53 18.17 26.74
N THR A 571 -20.83 18.28 26.54
CA THR A 571 -21.54 17.69 25.38
C THR A 571 -21.17 18.34 24.04
N GLU A 572 -20.48 19.48 24.07
CA GLU A 572 -19.96 20.17 22.89
C GLU A 572 -18.61 19.67 22.41
N GLN A 573 -17.89 18.97 23.28
CA GLN A 573 -16.64 18.33 22.95
C GLN A 573 -16.93 17.01 22.23
N TRP A 574 -16.52 16.93 20.96
CA TRP A 574 -16.80 15.82 20.06
C TRP A 574 -15.63 14.83 19.90
N TRP A 575 -14.45 15.14 20.47
CA TRP A 575 -13.29 14.24 20.52
C TRP A 575 -12.57 14.31 21.87
N TRP A 576 -11.88 13.24 22.25
CA TRP A 576 -11.05 13.15 23.46
C TRP A 576 -10.04 12.01 23.37
N ASP A 577 -9.05 11.98 24.25
CA ASP A 577 -8.03 10.93 24.34
C ASP A 577 -8.32 9.91 25.43
#